data_AF-A0A7X5DSC6-F1
#
_entry.id   AF-A0A7X5DSC6-F1
#
_cell.length_a   1.000
_cell.length_b   1.000
_cell.length_c   1.000
_cell.angle_alpha   90.00
_cell.angle_beta   90.00
_cell.angle_gamma   90.00
#
_symmetry.space_group_name_H-M   'P 1'
#
loop_
_entity.id
_entity.type
_entity.pdbx_description
1 polymer ?
#
loop_
_entity_poly.entity_id
_entity_poly.type
_entity_poly.pdbx_seq_one_letter_code
_entity_poly.pdbx_strand_id
1 'polypeptide(L)' 'MLYIVSTNSFDGKVRKGKGGYCSTKHGGTSIGLASISAVSEKYGGSVKASNSDTEFFVDVALKI' A
#
# COMPACT_ATOMS: atom_id res chain seq x y z
N MET A 1 4.77 -14.83 -12.94
CA MET A 1 5.22 -13.61 -12.24
C MET A 1 4.46 -12.40 -12.77
N LEU A 2 3.59 -11.82 -11.95
CA LEU A 2 2.81 -10.62 -12.27
C LEU A 2 3.31 -9.47 -11.39
N TYR A 3 3.50 -8.30 -11.98
CA TYR A 3 3.92 -7.08 -11.28
C TYR A 3 2.92 -5.96 -11.55
N ILE A 4 2.44 -5.34 -10.47
CA ILE A 4 1.44 -4.27 -10.51
C ILE A 4 2.04 -3.06 -9.79
N VAL A 5 2.02 -1.91 -10.46
CA VAL A 5 2.45 -0.63 -9.90
C VAL A 5 1.27 0.33 -9.92
N SER A 6 1.09 1.04 -8.81
CA SER A 6 0.12 2.12 -8.71
C SER A 6 0.80 3.36 -8.15
N THR A 7 0.62 4.48 -8.84
CA THR A 7 1.03 5.81 -8.38
C THR A 7 -0.21 6.67 -8.32
N ASN A 8 -0.51 7.19 -7.13
CA ASN A 8 -1.70 8.02 -6.90
C ASN A 8 -1.29 9.35 -6.26
N SER A 9 -1.73 10.43 -6.88
CA SER A 9 -1.59 11.76 -6.30
C SER A 9 -2.53 11.94 -5.09
N PHE A 10 -2.10 12.66 -4.06
CA PHE A 10 -2.86 13.00 -2.87
C PHE A 10 -2.44 14.38 -2.31
N ASP A 11 -3.05 14.80 -1.19
CA ASP A 11 -2.83 16.13 -0.57
C ASP A 11 -1.51 16.26 0.23
N GLY A 12 -0.63 15.27 0.12
CA GLY A 12 0.66 15.22 0.83
C GLY A 12 0.58 14.89 2.32
N LYS A 13 -0.62 14.77 2.88
CA LYS A 13 -0.79 14.44 4.30
C LYS A 13 -0.81 12.93 4.51
N VAL A 14 0.18 12.43 5.23
CA VAL A 14 0.29 10.99 5.52
C VAL A 14 0.08 10.72 7.00
N ARG A 15 -0.72 9.71 7.32
CA ARG A 15 -0.82 9.15 8.67
C ARG A 15 -0.08 7.81 8.70
N LYS A 16 0.96 7.69 9.54
CA LYS A 16 1.68 6.43 9.80
C LYS A 16 1.51 6.02 11.25
N GLY A 17 1.14 4.76 11.49
CA GLY A 17 1.12 4.14 12.81
C GLY A 17 2.19 3.05 12.93
N LYS A 18 2.20 2.31 14.05
CA LYS A 18 3.12 1.17 14.26
C LYS A 18 3.04 0.10 13.15
N GLY A 19 1.89 -0.01 12.48
CA GLY A 19 1.64 -0.98 11.41
C GLY A 19 1.77 -0.42 9.99
N GLY A 20 2.32 0.78 9.80
CA GLY A 20 2.46 1.41 8.49
C GLY A 20 1.42 2.49 8.20
N TYR A 21 1.03 2.64 6.94
CA TYR A 21 0.13 3.71 6.48
C TYR A 21 -1.32 3.52 6.98
N CYS A 22 -1.93 4.59 7.46
CA CYS A 22 -3.31 4.63 7.95
C CYS A 22 -4.19 5.55 7.09
N SER A 23 -5.51 5.37 7.17
CA SER A 23 -6.44 6.27 6.48
C SER A 23 -6.35 7.69 7.03
N THR A 24 -6.43 8.66 6.14
CA THR A 24 -6.60 10.08 6.49
C THR A 24 -8.06 10.51 6.52
N LYS A 25 -8.97 9.73 5.90
CA LYS A 25 -10.40 10.06 5.78
C LYS A 25 -11.25 9.55 6.94
N HIS A 26 -10.91 8.40 7.53
CA HIS A 26 -11.65 7.81 8.63
C HIS A 26 -10.68 7.38 9.75
N GLY A 27 -11.13 7.38 11.01
CA GLY A 27 -10.27 7.21 12.19
C GLY A 27 -9.49 5.89 12.29
N GLY A 28 -9.78 4.90 11.43
CA GLY A 28 -9.17 3.57 11.44
C GLY A 28 -8.06 3.34 10.41
N THR A 29 -7.44 2.15 10.50
CA THR A 29 -6.46 1.66 9.53
C THR A 29 -7.19 1.32 8.22
N SER A 30 -6.75 1.87 7.09
CA SER A 30 -7.28 1.49 5.77
C SER A 30 -7.02 0.00 5.54
N ILE A 31 -8.06 -0.78 5.24
CA ILE A 31 -7.92 -2.22 5.00
C ILE A 31 -7.19 -2.54 3.69
N GLY A 32 -7.13 -1.59 2.75
CA GLY A 32 -6.60 -1.82 1.39
C GLY A 32 -5.19 -2.40 1.34
N LEU A 33 -4.21 -1.75 1.99
CA LEU A 33 -2.82 -2.25 2.00
C LEU A 33 -2.68 -3.58 2.74
N ALA A 34 -3.44 -3.78 3.82
CA ALA A 34 -3.45 -5.05 4.55
C ALA A 34 -3.99 -6.19 3.68
N SER A 35 -5.07 -5.95 2.93
CA SER A 35 -5.62 -6.91 1.97
C SER A 35 -4.64 -7.22 0.84
N ILE A 36 -3.97 -6.21 0.28
CA ILE A 36 -2.95 -6.40 -0.77
C ILE A 36 -1.77 -7.22 -0.23
N SER A 37 -1.30 -6.96 0.99
CA SER A 37 -0.23 -7.73 1.64
C SER A 37 -0.62 -9.19 1.81
N ALA A 38 -1.81 -9.46 2.36
CA ALA A 38 -2.29 -10.83 2.58
C ALA A 38 -2.45 -11.62 1.27
N VAL A 39 -2.97 -10.99 0.21
CA VAL A 39 -3.07 -11.63 -1.11
C VAL A 39 -1.67 -11.89 -1.68
N SER A 40 -0.77 -10.92 -1.58
CA SER A 40 0.59 -11.07 -2.08
C SER A 40 1.34 -12.21 -1.37
N GLU A 41 1.25 -12.29 -0.04
CA GLU A 41 1.84 -13.37 0.76
C GLU A 41 1.29 -14.75 0.36
N LYS A 42 -0.04 -14.85 0.14
CA LYS A 42 -0.69 -16.08 -0.33
C LYS A 42 -0.10 -16.61 -1.64
N TYR A 43 0.30 -15.71 -2.55
CA TYR A 43 0.93 -16.07 -3.83
C TYR A 43 2.46 -15.97 -3.78
N GLY A 44 3.09 -16.06 -2.59
CA GLY A 44 4.55 -16.06 -2.44
C GLY A 44 5.25 -14.80 -2.95
N GLY A 45 4.50 -13.71 -3.04
CA GLY A 45 4.88 -12.40 -3.57
C GLY A 45 5.35 -11.40 -2.51
N SER A 46 5.47 -10.14 -2.89
CA SER A 46 5.80 -9.03 -1.99
C SER A 46 5.06 -7.73 -2.32
N VAL A 47 4.92 -6.88 -1.31
CA VAL A 47 4.32 -5.54 -1.42
C VAL A 47 5.26 -4.50 -0.85
N LYS A 48 5.40 -3.38 -1.56
CA LYS A 48 6.09 -2.19 -1.06
C LYS A 48 5.19 -0.97 -1.22
N ALA A 49 4.96 -0.27 -0.12
CA ALA A 49 4.25 1.00 -0.14
C ALA A 49 5.20 2.13 0.27
N SER A 50 5.21 3.22 -0.49
CA SER A 50 6.01 4.40 -0.19
C SER A 50 5.29 5.67 -0.64
N ASN A 51 5.80 6.84 -0.25
CA ASN A 51 5.22 8.12 -0.66
C ASN A 51 6.34 9.15 -0.83
N SER A 52 6.12 10.14 -1.70
CA SER A 52 6.95 11.35 -1.84
C SER A 52 6.02 12.53 -2.00
N ASP A 53 6.24 13.64 -1.28
CA ASP A 53 5.40 14.84 -1.33
C ASP A 53 3.92 14.53 -1.53
N THR A 54 3.42 14.69 -2.76
CA THR A 54 2.02 14.49 -3.16
C THR A 54 1.73 13.18 -3.89
N GLU A 55 2.66 12.24 -3.94
CA GLU A 55 2.53 10.94 -4.62
C GLU A 55 2.61 9.77 -3.66
N PHE A 56 1.74 8.78 -3.88
CA PHE A 56 1.69 7.53 -3.13
C PHE A 56 1.94 6.34 -4.07
N PHE A 57 2.97 5.55 -3.77
CA PHE A 57 3.45 4.45 -4.58
C PHE A 57 3.12 3.10 -3.93
N VAL A 58 2.59 2.18 -4.73
CA VAL A 58 2.39 0.78 -4.33
C VAL A 58 2.94 -0.13 -5.42
N ASP A 59 3.92 -0.94 -5.05
CA ASP A 59 4.51 -2.00 -5.86
C ASP A 59 4.05 -3.36 -5.33
N VAL A 60 3.50 -4.20 -6.20
CA VAL A 60 3.04 -5.56 -5.85
C VAL A 60 3.63 -6.56 -6.83
N ALA A 61 4.37 -7.54 -6.31
CA ALA A 61 4.87 -8.67 -7.07
C ALA A 61 4.14 -9.95 -6.63
N LEU A 62 3.63 -10.73 -7.58
CA LEU A 62 2.93 -11.99 -7.34
C LEU A 62 3.59 -13.14 -8.09
N LYS A 63 3.83 -14.26 -7.40
CA LYS A 63 4.24 -15.52 -8.03
C LYS A 63 3.00 -16.34 -8.35
N ILE A 64 2.23 -15.85 -9.32
CA ILE A 64 1.22 -16.63 -10.03
C ILE A 64 1.87 -17.40 -11.18
#